data_AF-W9N9D7-F1
#
_entry.id   AF-W9N9D7-F1
#
_cell.length_a   1.000
_cell.length_b   1.000
_cell.length_c   1.000
_cell.angle_alpha   90.00
_cell.angle_beta   90.00
_cell.angle_gamma   90.00
#
_symmetry.space_group_name_H-M   'P 1'
#
loop_
_entity.id
_entity.type
_entity.pdbx_description
1 polymer ?
#
loop_
_entity_poly.entity_id
_entity_poly.type
_entity_poly.pdbx_seq_one_letter_code
_entity_poly.pdbx_strand_id
1 'polypeptide(L)'
;MTDLYQLNPAVAAARAILLSQRRHRNTKEGKPLTVREAADRFSASKSAVGRHLKSMKLYGKPDFSDNSRGRPRNLDEAEERAVIAGSE
;
A
#
# COMPACT_ATOMS: atom_id res chain seq x y z
N MET A 1 18.22 -16.49 -16.81
CA MET A 1 18.02 -15.11 -16.33
C MET A 1 16.57 -14.97 -15.89
N THR A 2 16.27 -15.37 -14.65
CA THR A 2 14.95 -15.17 -14.03
C THR A 2 14.96 -13.80 -13.38
N ASP A 3 14.29 -12.84 -14.00
CA ASP A 3 14.00 -11.55 -13.40
C ASP A 3 13.31 -11.81 -12.05
N LEU A 4 14.03 -11.64 -10.94
CA LEU A 4 13.45 -11.62 -9.58
C LEU A 4 12.42 -10.48 -9.41
N TYR A 5 12.28 -9.66 -10.44
CA TYR A 5 11.25 -8.64 -10.64
C TYR A 5 10.19 -9.05 -11.67
N GLN A 6 9.84 -10.34 -11.82
CA GLN A 6 8.48 -10.70 -12.20
C GLN A 6 7.54 -10.17 -11.11
N LEU A 7 7.32 -8.85 -11.14
CA LEU A 7 6.53 -8.11 -10.20
C LEU A 7 5.14 -8.71 -10.28
N ASN A 8 4.72 -9.36 -9.20
CA ASN A 8 3.34 -9.76 -9.04
C ASN A 8 2.45 -8.58 -9.47
N PRO A 9 1.55 -8.76 -10.46
CA PRO A 9 0.79 -7.66 -11.05
C PRO A 9 0.01 -6.87 -10.01
N ALA A 10 -0.38 -7.51 -8.90
CA ALA A 10 -1.03 -6.85 -7.78
C ALA A 10 -0.12 -5.90 -6.99
N VAL A 11 1.17 -6.22 -6.88
CA VAL A 11 2.20 -5.36 -6.27
C VAL A 11 2.47 -4.15 -7.16
N ALA A 12 2.55 -4.35 -8.48
CA ALA A 12 2.72 -3.27 -9.45
C ALA A 12 1.54 -2.29 -9.41
N ALA A 13 0.31 -2.80 -9.41
CA ALA A 13 -0.91 -2.02 -9.26
C ALA A 13 -0.94 -1.20 -7.96
N ALA A 14 -0.61 -1.81 -6.82
CA ALA A 14 -0.57 -1.12 -5.53
C ALA A 14 0.46 0.02 -5.50
N ARG A 15 1.64 -0.18 -6.09
CA ARG A 15 2.66 0.87 -6.24
C ARG A 15 2.18 2.02 -7.14
N ALA A 16 1.51 1.70 -8.24
CA ALA A 16 0.96 2.71 -9.15
C ALA A 16 -0.08 3.61 -8.47
N ILE A 17 -0.94 3.03 -7.62
CA ILE A 17 -1.90 3.78 -6.79
C ILE A 17 -1.16 4.74 -5.85
N LEU A 18 -0.14 4.28 -5.12
CA LEU A 18 0.63 5.13 -4.21
C LEU A 18 1.33 6.27 -4.94
N LEU A 19 1.91 6.00 -6.11
CA LEU A 19 2.54 7.03 -6.93
C LEU A 19 1.53 8.06 -7.41
N SER A 20 0.35 7.62 -7.83
CA SER A 20 -0.73 8.50 -8.26
C SER A 20 -1.28 9.36 -7.11
N GLN A 21 -1.44 8.79 -5.91
CA GLN A 21 -1.80 9.54 -4.70
C GLN A 21 -0.75 10.60 -4.34
N ARG A 22 0.54 10.26 -4.44
CA ARG A 22 1.64 11.22 -4.21
C ARG A 22 1.65 12.34 -5.24
N ARG A 23 1.45 12.03 -6.52
CA ARG A 23 1.36 13.03 -7.60
C ARG A 23 0.19 13.97 -7.38
N HIS A 24 -1.00 13.43 -7.12
CA HIS A 24 -2.18 14.24 -6.80
C HIS A 24 -1.96 15.14 -5.59
N ARG A 25 -1.25 14.68 -4.55
CA ARG A 25 -0.90 15.53 -3.40
C ARG A 25 0.00 16.70 -3.79
N ASN A 26 0.91 16.50 -4.73
CA ASN A 26 1.89 17.51 -5.15
C ASN A 26 1.32 18.49 -6.18
N THR A 27 0.67 17.98 -7.24
CA THR A 27 0.19 18.81 -8.36
C THR A 27 -1.27 19.22 -8.21
N LYS A 28 -2.05 18.56 -7.36
CA LYS A 28 -3.53 18.68 -7.29
C LYS A 28 -4.24 18.41 -8.62
N GLU A 29 -3.54 17.81 -9.59
CA GLU A 29 -4.07 17.51 -10.92
C GLU A 29 -4.51 16.05 -11.01
N GLY A 30 -5.72 15.83 -11.53
CA GLY A 30 -6.26 14.52 -11.85
C GLY A 30 -6.66 13.67 -10.63
N LYS A 31 -7.68 12.83 -10.78
CA LYS A 31 -8.08 11.92 -9.70
C LYS A 31 -7.01 10.82 -9.52
N PRO A 32 -6.67 10.44 -8.28
CA PRO A 32 -5.73 9.36 -8.05
C PRO A 32 -6.30 8.03 -8.55
N LEU A 33 -5.43 7.15 -9.06
CA LEU A 33 -5.77 5.79 -9.50
C LEU A 33 -6.49 5.04 -8.38
N THR A 34 -7.67 4.51 -8.68
CA THR A 34 -8.44 3.66 -7.77
C THR A 34 -7.93 2.22 -7.81
N VAL A 35 -8.27 1.43 -6.78
CA VAL A 35 -7.96 -0.01 -6.72
C VAL A 35 -8.54 -0.75 -7.92
N ARG A 36 -9.74 -0.37 -8.37
CA ARG A 36 -10.40 -0.97 -9.53
C ARG A 36 -9.62 -0.71 -10.82
N GLU A 37 -9.33 0.56 -11.11
CA GLU A 37 -8.61 0.94 -12.34
C GLU A 37 -7.21 0.32 -12.39
N ALA A 38 -6.51 0.29 -11.25
CA ALA A 38 -5.19 -0.34 -11.18
C ALA A 38 -5.29 -1.88 -11.31
N ALA A 39 -6.30 -2.51 -10.72
CA ALA A 39 -6.53 -3.94 -10.90
C ALA A 39 -6.80 -4.28 -12.39
N ASP A 40 -7.65 -3.50 -13.04
CA ASP A 40 -8.01 -3.68 -14.45
C ASP A 40 -6.77 -3.43 -15.36
N ARG A 41 -5.97 -2.39 -15.08
CA ARG A 41 -4.78 -2.02 -15.88
C ARG A 41 -3.63 -3.03 -15.78
N PHE A 42 -3.50 -3.68 -14.63
CA PHE A 42 -2.39 -4.62 -14.37
C PHE A 42 -2.85 -6.09 -14.40
N SER A 43 -4.09 -6.37 -14.79
CA SER A 43 -4.68 -7.72 -14.79
C SER A 43 -4.50 -8.44 -13.44
N ALA A 44 -4.79 -7.73 -12.35
CA ALA A 44 -4.60 -8.20 -10.98
C ALA A 44 -5.92 -8.36 -10.23
N SER A 45 -5.96 -9.23 -9.22
CA SER A 45 -7.11 -9.33 -8.33
C SER A 45 -7.23 -8.09 -7.43
N LYS A 46 -8.41 -7.45 -7.40
CA LYS A 46 -8.71 -6.30 -6.52
C LYS A 46 -8.36 -6.57 -5.05
N SER A 47 -8.64 -7.78 -4.58
CA SER A 47 -8.36 -8.21 -3.21
C SER A 47 -6.85 -8.32 -2.94
N ALA A 48 -6.07 -8.79 -3.92
CA ALA A 48 -4.61 -8.84 -3.84
C ALA A 48 -4.01 -7.43 -3.87
N VAL A 49 -4.50 -6.55 -4.75
CA VAL A 49 -4.09 -5.14 -4.81
C VAL A 49 -4.38 -4.44 -3.49
N GLY A 50 -5.58 -4.59 -2.93
CA GLY A 50 -5.95 -4.00 -1.65
C GLY A 50 -5.09 -4.50 -0.49
N ARG A 51 -4.76 -5.80 -0.48
CA ARG A 51 -3.85 -6.41 0.48
C ARG A 51 -2.45 -5.78 0.43
N HIS A 52 -1.83 -5.77 -0.75
CA HIS A 52 -0.48 -5.20 -0.89
C HIS A 52 -0.49 -3.68 -0.63
N LEU A 53 -1.53 -2.96 -1.07
CA LEU A 53 -1.67 -1.54 -0.83
C LEU A 53 -1.75 -1.22 0.67
N LYS A 54 -2.53 -1.99 1.44
CA LYS A 54 -2.60 -1.84 2.90
C LYS A 54 -1.23 -2.09 3.55
N SER A 55 -0.56 -3.17 3.18
CA SER A 55 0.78 -3.48 3.69
C SER A 55 1.82 -2.42 3.34
N MET A 56 1.81 -1.89 2.11
CA MET A 56 2.73 -0.83 1.71
C MET A 56 2.47 0.49 2.45
N LYS A 57 1.22 0.78 2.81
CA LYS A 57 0.88 1.97 3.62
C LYS A 57 1.31 1.82 5.09
N LEU A 58 1.14 0.64 5.66
CA LEU A 58 1.45 0.39 7.09
C LEU A 58 2.94 0.10 7.33
N TYR A 59 3.54 -0.74 6.48
CA TYR A 59 4.88 -1.31 6.71
C TYR A 59 5.91 -0.86 5.68
N GLY A 60 5.52 -0.05 4.69
CA GLY A 60 6.41 0.39 3.61
C GLY A 60 6.79 -0.70 2.59
N LYS A 61 6.31 -1.95 2.75
CA LYS A 61 6.65 -3.09 1.90
C LYS A 61 5.42 -3.90 1.43
N PRO A 62 5.49 -4.55 0.24
CA PRO A 62 4.40 -5.40 -0.24
C PRO A 62 4.17 -6.62 0.66
N ASP A 63 2.92 -7.06 0.78
CA ASP A 63 2.52 -8.27 1.51
C ASP A 63 2.90 -9.53 0.69
N PHE A 64 4.16 -9.96 0.76
CA PHE A 64 4.62 -11.23 0.17
C PHE A 64 4.51 -12.42 1.15
N SER A 65 3.94 -12.23 2.34
CA SER A 65 3.88 -13.32 3.31
C SER A 65 2.82 -14.33 2.86
N ASP A 66 3.29 -15.51 2.45
CA ASP A 66 2.48 -16.74 2.31
C ASP A 66 2.11 -17.34 3.68
N ASN A 67 2.63 -16.76 4.75
CA ASN A 67 2.25 -17.15 6.10
C ASN A 67 0.79 -16.74 6.32
N SER A 68 -0.07 -17.76 6.33
CA SER A 68 -1.41 -17.74 6.88
C SER A 68 -1.49 -16.74 8.03
N ARG A 69 -2.32 -15.72 7.83
CA ARG A 69 -2.46 -14.57 8.74
C ARG A 69 -2.88 -15.04 10.12
N GLY A 70 -1.90 -15.42 10.93
CA GLY A 70 -2.04 -15.47 12.38
C GLY A 70 -2.50 -14.09 12.81
N ARG A 71 -3.73 -14.02 13.31
CA ARG A 71 -4.36 -12.82 13.85
C ARG A 71 -3.33 -12.04 14.68
N PRO A 72 -2.96 -10.79 14.32
CA PRO A 72 -2.25 -9.95 15.27
C PRO A 72 -3.21 -9.69 16.43
N ARG A 73 -3.00 -10.42 17.53
CA ARG A 73 -3.66 -10.19 18.81
C ARG A 73 -2.84 -9.10 19.49
N ASN A 74 -3.36 -7.89 19.41
CA ASN A 74 -2.95 -6.70 20.16
C ASN A 74 -1.65 -6.06 19.66
N LEU A 75 -1.76 -4.85 19.14
CA LEU A 75 -0.84 -3.74 19.42
C LEU A 75 -1.68 -2.47 19.22
N ASP A 76 -2.56 -2.28 20.21
CA ASP A 76 -3.20 -1.00 20.55
C ASP A 76 -2.11 0.03 20.90
N GLU A 77 -2.38 1.30 20.63
CA GLU A 77 -1.83 2.48 21.34
C GLU A 77 -0.37 2.95 21.16
N ALA A 78 0.43 2.45 20.20
CA ALA A 78 1.85 2.87 20.10
C ALA A 78 2.22 4.02 19.12
N GLU A 79 1.31 4.54 18.28
CA GLU A 79 1.67 5.56 17.26
C GLU A 79 0.92 6.92 17.38
N GLU A 80 0.13 7.19 18.42
CA GLU A 80 -0.63 8.46 18.56
C GLU A 80 -0.15 9.44 19.65
N ARG A 81 1.07 9.28 20.21
CA ARG A 81 1.63 10.22 21.22
C ARG A 81 2.91 10.96 20.79
N ALA A 82 2.92 11.53 19.59
CA ALA A 82 4.02 12.42 19.16
C ALA A 82 3.54 13.78 18.62
N VAL A 83 2.43 14.33 19.14
CA VAL A 83 1.90 15.61 18.62
C VAL A 83 1.69 16.72 19.67
N ILE A 84 1.68 16.50 20.99
CA ILE A 84 1.43 17.64 21.91
C ILE A 84 2.28 17.55 23.18
N ALA A 85 3.27 18.45 23.25
CA ALA A 85 3.73 19.21 24.43
C ALA A 85 5.27 19.31 24.51
N GLY A 86 5.85 20.15 23.66
CA GLY A 86 6.93 21.03 24.08
C GLY A 86 6.36 22.44 24.22
N SER A 87 6.19 22.92 25.44
CA SER A 87 6.17 24.34 25.85
C SER A 87 6.04 24.40 27.37
N GLU A 88 7.02 25.08 27.98
CA GLU A 88 7.23 25.40 29.40
C GLU A 88 7.98 24.38 30.26
#